data_AF-A0A183IZ42-F1
#
_entry.id   AF-A0A183IZ42-F1
#
_cell.length_a   1.000
_cell.length_b   1.000
_cell.length_c   1.000
_cell.angle_alpha   90.00
_cell.angle_beta   90.00
_cell.angle_gamma   90.00
#
_symmetry.space_group_name_H-M   'P 1'
#
loop_
_entity.id
_entity.type
_entity.pdbx_description
1 polymer ?
#
loop_
_entity_poly.entity_id
_entity_poly.type
_entity_poly.pdbx_seq_one_letter_code
_entity_poly.pdbx_strand_id
1 'polypeptide(L)'
;MTSISRAMWLRLYKDLISQASKFTEYSYRCFARRRVREYFLHYRHEKDPVLLEHLYAEGERNVELLKRQTVVNSLYPGPKLVIEKQPQQRGIAVRARRSCPQCKSSDYNNRDFVLMINECGHPLCRNCVDRMFSRQSGPCPTCRRVLKRSSFWQQMFEDPLTEKEVFFRKKLQKVFTLVENDFPDLRSYNDYLEKFENLVFNLVNDRHVEETKREVAEFAKQHEEQIARSKNRKTKDDEWIQAMLDEEEMMHQRVMSEVTNVVDESVTESSENRPDAIADDIINELMTSSIPAELIISNKKRQLFEKMKATAGQTPRSDAKRRKLLTVDTSNFTVPNEGEKYEYTERQLLAGIMFCGSFSKLAEDGFLAHVKPATSVQRAGGYDESLACLRALQEAHCDLDLVKVF
;
A
#
# COMPACT_ATOMS: atom_id res chain seq x y z
N MET A 1 -45.89 7.79 -41.64
CA MET A 1 -44.84 7.96 -40.63
C MET A 1 -43.92 6.75 -40.75
N THR A 2 -42.67 6.97 -41.15
CA THR A 2 -41.70 5.90 -41.40
C THR A 2 -41.25 5.34 -40.06
N SER A 3 -41.65 4.12 -39.74
CA SER A 3 -41.24 3.46 -38.49
C SER A 3 -39.71 3.32 -38.45
N ILE A 4 -39.10 3.82 -37.37
CA ILE A 4 -37.65 3.73 -37.18
C ILE A 4 -37.26 2.26 -37.04
N SER A 5 -36.41 1.78 -37.94
CA SER A 5 -36.02 0.37 -37.96
C SER A 5 -35.12 0.01 -36.78
N ARG A 6 -35.15 -1.26 -36.35
CA ARG A 6 -34.23 -1.79 -35.32
C ARG A 6 -32.75 -1.56 -35.67
N ALA A 7 -32.41 -1.58 -36.97
CA ALA A 7 -31.04 -1.33 -37.43
C ALA A 7 -30.59 0.10 -37.13
N MET A 8 -31.50 1.08 -37.28
CA MET A 8 -31.23 2.49 -36.97
C MET A 8 -30.96 2.69 -35.48
N TRP A 9 -31.74 2.04 -34.60
CA TRP A 9 -31.51 2.06 -33.15
C TRP A 9 -30.19 1.42 -32.74
N LEU A 10 -29.83 0.30 -33.37
CA LEU A 10 -28.54 -0.36 -33.12
C LEU A 10 -27.35 0.49 -33.58
N ARG A 11 -27.50 1.22 -34.69
CA ARG A 11 -26.49 2.18 -35.16
C ARG A 11 -26.33 3.32 -34.17
N LEU A 12 -27.44 3.94 -33.77
CA LEU A 12 -27.46 5.02 -32.79
C LEU A 12 -26.78 4.61 -31.47
N TYR A 13 -27.11 3.43 -30.96
CA TYR A 13 -26.48 2.87 -29.75
C TYR A 13 -24.97 2.68 -29.92
N LYS A 14 -24.52 2.12 -31.05
CA LYS A 14 -23.09 1.93 -31.34
C LYS A 14 -22.36 3.26 -31.44
N ASP A 15 -22.98 4.26 -32.08
CA ASP A 15 -22.41 5.60 -32.23
C ASP A 15 -22.27 6.27 -30.86
N LEU A 16 -23.29 6.23 -30.00
CA LEU A 16 -23.23 6.74 -28.63
C LEU A 16 -22.15 6.06 -27.79
N ILE A 17 -22.08 4.73 -27.80
CA ILE A 17 -21.05 3.97 -27.06
C ILE A 17 -19.64 4.26 -27.61
N SER A 18 -19.50 4.38 -28.93
CA SER A 18 -18.22 4.71 -29.56
C SER A 18 -17.76 6.10 -29.17
N GLN A 19 -18.61 7.13 -29.21
CA GLN A 19 -18.22 8.46 -28.76
C GLN A 19 -17.94 8.49 -27.25
N ALA A 20 -18.78 7.85 -26.43
CA ALA A 20 -18.55 7.75 -24.99
C ALA A 20 -17.21 7.08 -24.64
N SER A 21 -16.70 6.16 -25.48
CA SER A 21 -15.38 5.54 -25.26
C SER A 21 -14.19 6.47 -25.53
N LYS A 22 -14.39 7.60 -26.21
CA LYS A 22 -13.31 8.53 -26.60
C LYS A 22 -12.94 9.56 -25.52
N PHE A 23 -13.70 9.62 -24.42
CA PHE A 23 -13.31 10.45 -23.28
C PHE A 23 -11.94 10.01 -22.75
N THR A 24 -11.06 10.97 -22.46
CA THR A 24 -9.71 10.71 -21.93
C THR A 24 -9.81 10.22 -20.49
N GLU A 25 -10.65 10.88 -19.68
CA GLU A 25 -10.92 10.54 -18.30
C GLU A 25 -11.85 9.31 -18.17
N TYR A 26 -11.50 8.41 -17.27
CA TYR A 26 -12.20 7.19 -16.92
C TYR A 26 -13.54 7.46 -16.25
N SER A 27 -13.64 8.45 -15.37
CA SER A 27 -14.90 8.85 -14.74
C SER A 27 -15.95 9.14 -15.81
N TYR A 28 -15.65 10.07 -16.73
CA TYR A 28 -16.54 10.45 -17.82
C TYR A 28 -16.78 9.31 -18.81
N ARG A 29 -15.76 8.54 -19.17
CA ARG A 29 -15.90 7.38 -20.06
C ARG A 29 -16.82 6.31 -19.47
N CYS A 30 -16.68 6.00 -18.18
CA CYS A 30 -17.49 4.99 -17.50
C CYS A 30 -18.91 5.50 -17.27
N PHE A 31 -19.06 6.76 -16.84
CA PHE A 31 -20.35 7.40 -16.65
C PHE A 31 -21.15 7.43 -17.95
N ALA A 32 -20.59 7.96 -19.04
CA ALA A 32 -21.29 8.07 -20.31
C ALA A 32 -21.70 6.70 -20.87
N ARG A 33 -20.81 5.68 -20.79
CA ARG A 33 -21.13 4.32 -21.21
C ARG A 33 -22.23 3.68 -20.37
N ARG A 34 -22.21 3.89 -19.05
CA ARG A 34 -23.24 3.40 -18.13
C ARG A 34 -24.58 4.06 -18.43
N ARG A 35 -24.60 5.38 -18.59
CA ARG A 35 -25.82 6.16 -18.85
C ARG A 35 -26.47 5.77 -20.18
N VAL A 36 -25.70 5.62 -21.25
CA VAL A 36 -26.20 5.13 -22.54
C VAL A 36 -26.84 3.75 -22.39
N ARG A 37 -26.25 2.85 -21.59
CA ARG A 37 -26.83 1.52 -21.35
C ARG A 37 -28.12 1.58 -20.53
N GLU A 38 -28.13 2.32 -19.43
CA GLU A 38 -29.31 2.48 -18.57
C GLU A 38 -30.50 3.04 -19.36
N TYR A 39 -30.24 4.02 -20.22
CA TYR A 39 -31.27 4.65 -21.05
C TYR A 39 -31.92 3.68 -22.04
N PHE A 40 -31.12 2.92 -22.78
CA PHE A 40 -31.63 1.92 -23.72
C PHE A 40 -32.31 0.73 -23.01
N LEU A 41 -31.94 0.45 -21.76
CA LEU A 41 -32.62 -0.55 -20.93
C LEU A 41 -33.98 -0.06 -20.44
N HIS A 42 -34.08 1.21 -20.02
CA HIS A 42 -35.31 1.81 -19.51
C HIS A 42 -36.42 1.81 -20.58
N TYR A 43 -36.10 2.23 -21.80
CA TYR A 43 -37.06 2.29 -22.91
C TYR A 43 -37.10 1.02 -23.78
N ARG A 44 -36.58 -0.11 -23.30
CA ARG A 44 -36.49 -1.35 -24.09
C ARG A 44 -37.84 -1.91 -24.53
N HIS A 45 -38.88 -1.70 -23.72
CA HIS A 45 -40.20 -2.27 -23.91
C HIS A 45 -41.24 -1.26 -24.41
N GLU A 46 -40.82 -0.02 -24.67
CA GLU A 46 -41.70 1.06 -25.13
C GLU A 46 -42.13 0.84 -26.59
N LYS A 47 -43.42 1.05 -26.88
CA LYS A 47 -44.01 0.80 -28.20
C LYS A 47 -44.68 2.02 -28.83
N ASP A 48 -44.71 3.14 -28.11
CA ASP A 48 -45.38 4.35 -28.55
C ASP A 48 -44.59 5.03 -29.69
N PRO A 49 -45.17 5.15 -30.90
CA PRO A 49 -44.41 5.56 -32.09
C PRO A 49 -43.96 7.03 -32.02
N VAL A 50 -44.79 7.91 -31.46
CA VAL A 50 -44.48 9.35 -31.30
C VAL A 50 -43.34 9.54 -30.31
N LEU A 51 -43.37 8.79 -29.21
CA LEU A 51 -42.32 8.83 -28.19
C LEU A 51 -41.00 8.28 -28.76
N LEU A 52 -41.03 7.17 -29.49
CA LEU A 52 -39.84 6.60 -30.13
C LEU A 52 -39.20 7.54 -31.16
N GLU A 53 -39.99 8.29 -31.94
CA GLU A 53 -39.46 9.31 -32.85
C GLU A 53 -38.76 10.44 -32.10
N HIS A 54 -39.36 10.93 -30.99
CA HIS A 54 -38.74 11.93 -30.14
C HIS A 54 -37.42 11.42 -29.52
N LEU A 55 -37.43 10.21 -28.94
CA LEU A 55 -36.26 9.59 -28.32
C LEU A 55 -35.12 9.37 -29.32
N TYR A 56 -35.45 9.06 -30.58
CA TYR A 56 -34.45 8.88 -31.63
C TYR A 56 -33.78 10.20 -32.01
N ALA A 57 -34.58 11.26 -32.24
CA ALA A 57 -34.08 12.60 -32.52
C ALA A 57 -33.26 13.16 -31.35
N GLU A 58 -33.64 12.83 -30.12
CA GLU A 58 -32.86 13.14 -28.93
C GLU A 58 -31.53 12.38 -28.87
N GLY A 59 -31.54 11.09 -29.19
CA GLY A 59 -30.32 10.29 -29.28
C GLY A 59 -29.34 10.85 -30.31
N GLU A 60 -29.81 11.31 -31.47
CA GLU A 60 -28.96 11.93 -32.49
C GLU A 60 -28.31 13.24 -31.99
N ARG A 61 -29.08 14.09 -31.30
CA ARG A 61 -28.55 15.28 -30.61
C ARG A 61 -27.50 14.92 -29.57
N ASN A 62 -27.72 13.84 -28.81
CA ASN A 62 -26.79 13.36 -27.80
C ASN A 62 -25.48 12.82 -28.41
N VAL A 63 -25.53 12.23 -29.61
CA VAL A 63 -24.31 11.86 -30.35
C VAL A 63 -23.47 13.10 -30.68
N GLU A 64 -24.10 14.18 -31.14
CA GLU A 64 -23.39 15.44 -31.42
C GLU A 64 -22.81 16.07 -30.17
N LEU A 65 -23.56 16.05 -29.06
CA LEU A 65 -23.11 16.55 -27.76
C LEU A 65 -21.88 15.76 -27.30
N LEU A 66 -21.92 14.43 -27.32
CA LEU A 66 -20.77 13.58 -26.95
C LEU A 66 -19.56 13.85 -27.84
N LYS A 67 -19.74 14.09 -29.15
CA LYS A 67 -18.63 14.48 -30.04
C LYS A 67 -17.99 15.80 -29.61
N ARG A 68 -18.78 16.82 -29.28
CA ARG A 68 -18.26 18.11 -28.81
C ARG A 68 -17.52 17.97 -27.48
N GLN A 69 -18.12 17.25 -26.53
CA GLN A 69 -17.56 17.06 -25.20
C GLN A 69 -16.28 16.24 -25.20
N THR A 70 -16.21 15.20 -26.04
CA THR A 70 -14.96 14.41 -26.19
C THR A 70 -13.83 15.26 -26.77
N VAL A 71 -14.12 16.15 -27.73
CA VAL A 71 -13.12 17.10 -28.24
C VAL A 71 -12.64 18.04 -27.15
N VAL A 72 -13.54 18.69 -26.39
CA VAL A 72 -13.16 19.59 -25.28
C VAL A 72 -12.33 18.86 -24.23
N ASN A 73 -12.76 17.67 -23.81
CA ASN A 73 -12.04 16.84 -22.84
C ASN A 73 -10.67 16.36 -23.35
N SER A 74 -10.47 16.26 -24.67
CA SER A 74 -9.16 15.97 -25.25
C SER A 74 -8.24 17.20 -25.33
N LEU A 75 -8.81 18.40 -25.48
CA LEU A 75 -8.04 19.66 -25.50
C LEU A 75 -7.55 20.05 -24.10
N TYR A 76 -8.34 19.72 -23.07
CA TYR A 76 -8.05 20.05 -21.67
C TYR A 76 -8.12 18.80 -20.79
N PRO A 77 -7.14 17.88 -20.88
CA PRO A 77 -7.14 16.67 -20.07
C PRO A 77 -6.85 16.98 -18.59
N GLY A 78 -7.69 16.48 -17.68
CA GLY A 78 -7.44 16.54 -16.25
C GLY A 78 -6.27 15.65 -15.79
N PRO A 79 -5.84 15.78 -14.52
CA PRO A 79 -4.82 14.90 -13.95
C PRO A 79 -5.33 13.46 -13.90
N LYS A 80 -4.62 12.54 -14.57
CA LYS A 80 -5.01 11.13 -14.65
C LYS A 80 -5.18 10.51 -13.27
N LEU A 81 -6.38 9.99 -13.00
CA LEU A 81 -6.67 9.22 -11.79
C LEU A 81 -5.77 7.98 -11.67
N VAL A 82 -5.61 7.44 -10.46
CA VAL A 82 -4.81 6.20 -10.23
C VAL A 82 -5.30 5.04 -11.12
N ILE A 83 -6.61 4.99 -11.38
CA ILE A 83 -7.29 3.99 -12.22
C ILE A 83 -7.06 4.25 -13.73
N GLU A 84 -6.83 5.51 -14.11
CA GLU A 84 -6.59 5.98 -15.50
C GLU A 84 -5.13 5.96 -15.92
N LYS A 85 -4.23 5.72 -14.97
CA LYS A 85 -2.88 5.29 -15.28
C LYS A 85 -3.00 3.94 -15.97
N GLN A 86 -3.38 3.97 -17.24
CA GLN A 86 -3.19 2.83 -18.11
C GLN A 86 -1.73 2.43 -17.98
N PRO A 87 -1.45 1.13 -17.93
CA PRO A 87 -0.12 0.57 -17.84
C PRO A 87 0.71 0.82 -19.12
N GLN A 88 0.79 2.05 -19.61
CA GLN A 88 1.57 2.42 -20.79
C GLN A 88 2.17 3.82 -20.60
N GLN A 89 3.51 3.86 -20.59
CA GLN A 89 4.40 5.03 -20.56
C GLN A 89 4.81 5.63 -19.21
N ARG A 90 4.61 4.91 -18.11
CA ARG A 90 5.82 4.59 -17.36
C ARG A 90 6.44 3.42 -18.08
N GLY A 91 7.76 3.28 -18.03
CA GLY A 91 8.33 1.96 -18.07
C GLY A 91 7.62 1.13 -17.00
N ILE A 92 6.50 0.50 -17.36
CA ILE A 92 6.42 -0.92 -17.17
C ILE A 92 7.65 -1.37 -17.92
N ALA A 93 8.73 -1.53 -17.16
CA ALA A 93 9.33 -2.84 -17.13
C ALA A 93 8.19 -3.81 -17.43
N VAL A 94 8.03 -4.20 -18.71
CA VAL A 94 7.90 -5.62 -19.02
C VAL A 94 8.82 -6.17 -17.96
N ARG A 95 8.32 -6.76 -16.86
CA ARG A 95 9.19 -7.38 -15.86
C ARG A 95 10.17 -8.12 -16.72
N ALA A 96 11.39 -7.59 -16.90
CA ALA A 96 12.08 -7.78 -18.17
C ALA A 96 12.42 -9.24 -18.15
N ARG A 97 11.63 -10.08 -18.85
CA ARG A 97 11.27 -11.41 -18.35
C ARG A 97 12.51 -11.99 -17.74
N ARG A 98 12.58 -12.01 -16.40
CA ARG A 98 13.85 -12.25 -15.69
C ARG A 98 14.28 -13.62 -16.16
N SER A 99 15.26 -13.63 -17.04
CA SER A 99 15.59 -14.80 -17.82
C SER A 99 17.08 -14.82 -17.99
N CYS A 100 17.62 -16.01 -17.81
CA CYS A 100 19.05 -16.16 -17.90
C CYS A 100 19.46 -16.15 -19.37
N PRO A 101 20.50 -15.39 -19.76
CA PRO A 101 20.96 -15.33 -21.14
C PRO A 101 21.50 -16.68 -21.66
N GLN A 102 21.89 -17.59 -20.76
CA GLN A 102 22.46 -18.90 -21.13
C GLN A 102 21.40 -20.00 -21.26
N CYS A 103 20.55 -20.19 -20.25
CA CYS A 103 19.56 -21.27 -20.27
C CYS A 103 18.17 -20.83 -20.72
N LYS A 104 17.93 -19.51 -20.86
CA LYS A 104 16.63 -18.90 -21.17
C LYS A 104 15.48 -19.30 -20.23
N SER A 105 15.79 -20.00 -19.13
CA SER A 105 14.85 -20.23 -18.04
C SER A 105 14.44 -18.87 -17.47
N SER A 106 13.16 -18.74 -17.13
CA SER A 106 12.58 -17.53 -16.57
C SER A 106 11.78 -17.84 -15.32
N ASP A 107 11.51 -16.82 -14.51
CA ASP A 107 10.67 -16.89 -13.30
C ASP A 107 9.30 -17.57 -13.56
N TYR A 108 8.80 -17.56 -14.80
CA TYR A 108 7.51 -18.18 -15.15
C TYR A 108 7.55 -19.72 -15.16
N ASN A 109 8.69 -20.30 -15.53
CA ASN A 109 8.79 -21.76 -15.71
C ASN A 109 9.21 -22.47 -14.42
N ASN A 110 9.81 -21.75 -13.47
CA ASN A 110 10.30 -22.33 -12.22
C ASN A 110 10.16 -21.30 -11.08
N ARG A 111 9.45 -21.69 -10.03
CA ARG A 111 9.19 -20.86 -8.84
C ARG A 111 10.45 -20.61 -8.00
N ASP A 112 11.44 -21.50 -8.08
CA ASP A 112 12.74 -21.39 -7.39
C ASP A 112 13.82 -20.73 -8.26
N PHE A 113 13.41 -20.05 -9.34
CA PHE A 113 14.35 -19.38 -10.22
C PHE A 113 14.91 -18.12 -9.57
N VAL A 114 16.21 -18.14 -9.31
CA VAL A 114 16.96 -17.01 -8.73
C VAL A 114 18.04 -16.56 -9.73
N LEU A 115 17.98 -15.28 -10.11
CA LEU A 115 19.06 -14.61 -10.83
C LEU A 115 20.14 -14.16 -9.85
N MET A 116 21.37 -14.40 -10.25
CA MET A 116 22.57 -13.96 -9.57
C MET A 116 23.32 -12.97 -10.46
N ILE A 117 23.87 -11.94 -9.85
CA ILE A 117 24.66 -10.90 -10.50
C ILE A 117 26.07 -10.86 -9.90
N ASN A 118 26.99 -10.24 -10.62
CA ASN A 118 28.42 -10.19 -10.30
C ASN A 118 28.97 -8.77 -10.53
N GLU A 119 30.25 -8.58 -10.24
CA GLU A 119 30.96 -7.29 -10.42
C GLU A 119 30.91 -6.75 -11.86
N CYS A 120 30.67 -7.59 -12.88
CA CYS A 120 30.52 -7.13 -14.26
C CYS A 120 29.07 -6.76 -14.65
N GLY A 121 28.10 -6.93 -13.76
CA GLY A 121 26.70 -6.53 -13.97
C GLY A 121 25.90 -7.45 -14.90
N HIS A 122 26.37 -8.68 -15.17
CA HIS A 122 25.66 -9.61 -16.04
C HIS A 122 24.88 -10.67 -15.23
N PRO A 123 23.54 -10.73 -15.35
CA PRO A 123 22.72 -11.66 -14.59
C PRO A 123 22.80 -13.10 -15.16
N LEU A 124 22.91 -14.10 -14.28
CA LEU A 124 22.94 -15.52 -14.59
C LEU A 124 22.06 -16.31 -13.61
N CYS A 125 21.46 -17.42 -14.06
CA CYS A 125 20.68 -18.28 -13.16
C CYS A 125 21.59 -19.02 -12.17
N ARG A 126 21.11 -19.34 -10.95
CA ARG A 126 21.85 -20.16 -9.96
C ARG A 126 22.44 -21.43 -10.57
N ASN A 127 21.65 -22.22 -11.29
CA ASN A 127 22.10 -23.47 -11.92
C ASN A 127 23.20 -23.24 -12.98
N CYS A 128 23.16 -22.08 -13.65
CA CYS A 128 24.11 -21.69 -14.68
C CYS A 128 25.44 -21.30 -14.04
N VAL A 129 25.39 -20.60 -12.91
CA VAL A 129 26.57 -20.31 -12.08
C VAL A 129 27.19 -21.61 -11.56
N ASP A 130 26.36 -22.54 -11.07
CA ASP A 130 26.82 -23.86 -10.57
C ASP A 130 27.53 -24.69 -11.63
N ARG A 131 26.97 -24.78 -12.84
CA ARG A 131 27.57 -25.56 -13.92
C ARG A 131 28.83 -24.90 -14.50
N MET A 132 28.77 -23.60 -14.80
CA MET A 132 29.86 -22.87 -15.48
C MET A 132 31.06 -22.60 -14.55
N PHE A 133 30.81 -22.36 -13.26
CA PHE A 133 31.84 -22.08 -12.26
C PHE A 133 32.09 -23.28 -11.33
N SER A 134 31.89 -24.50 -11.85
CA SER A 134 32.20 -25.75 -11.14
C SER A 134 33.68 -25.83 -10.70
N ARG A 135 34.59 -25.28 -11.51
CA ARG A 135 36.03 -25.14 -11.18
C ARG A 135 36.34 -23.91 -10.30
N GLN A 136 35.36 -23.34 -9.60
CA GLN A 136 35.42 -22.18 -8.70
C GLN A 136 35.76 -20.84 -9.37
N SER A 137 36.46 -20.84 -10.51
CA SER A 137 36.72 -19.65 -11.34
C SER A 137 36.40 -19.95 -12.80
N GLY A 138 35.88 -18.95 -13.52
CA GLY A 138 35.52 -19.08 -14.93
C GLY A 138 35.28 -17.72 -15.60
N PRO A 139 35.23 -17.65 -16.94
CA PRO A 139 34.92 -16.42 -17.65
C PRO A 139 33.42 -16.14 -17.67
N CYS A 140 33.04 -14.87 -17.53
CA CYS A 140 31.66 -14.42 -17.77
C CYS A 140 31.26 -14.69 -19.24
N PRO A 141 30.06 -15.23 -19.52
CA PRO A 141 29.65 -15.51 -20.90
C PRO A 141 29.45 -14.26 -21.77
N THR A 142 29.13 -13.10 -21.18
CA THR A 142 28.86 -11.86 -21.92
C THR A 142 30.12 -11.03 -22.13
N CYS A 143 30.90 -10.78 -21.07
CA CYS A 143 32.08 -9.91 -21.12
C CYS A 143 33.43 -10.62 -20.99
N ARG A 144 33.44 -11.95 -20.82
CA ARG A 144 34.66 -12.80 -20.71
C ARG A 144 35.63 -12.45 -19.58
N ARG A 145 35.27 -11.55 -18.66
CA ARG A 145 36.05 -11.28 -17.44
C ARG A 145 36.10 -12.54 -16.57
N VAL A 146 37.27 -12.89 -16.06
CA VAL A 146 37.47 -14.03 -15.18
C VAL A 146 36.91 -13.68 -13.80
N LEU A 147 35.96 -14.47 -13.31
CA LEU A 147 35.25 -14.24 -12.06
C LEU A 147 35.29 -15.48 -11.17
N LYS A 148 35.19 -15.26 -9.86
CA LYS A 148 35.09 -16.31 -8.85
C LYS A 148 33.63 -16.63 -8.57
N ARG A 149 33.36 -17.89 -8.22
CA ARG A 149 32.02 -18.36 -7.83
C ARG A 149 31.45 -17.61 -6.61
N SER A 150 32.30 -17.25 -5.65
CA SER A 150 31.90 -16.49 -4.46
C SER A 150 31.55 -15.02 -4.73
N SER A 151 31.92 -14.49 -5.91
CA SER A 151 31.63 -13.11 -6.30
C SER A 151 30.21 -12.92 -6.86
N PHE A 152 29.38 -13.96 -6.84
CA PHE A 152 27.98 -13.89 -7.27
C PHE A 152 27.06 -13.67 -6.07
N TRP A 153 26.11 -12.73 -6.18
CA TRP A 153 25.06 -12.49 -5.19
C TRP A 153 23.69 -12.49 -5.83
N GLN A 154 22.64 -12.69 -5.05
CA GLN A 154 21.26 -12.70 -5.54
C GLN A 154 20.84 -11.29 -5.99
N GLN A 155 20.27 -11.20 -7.19
CA GLN A 155 19.69 -9.97 -7.72
C GLN A 155 18.34 -9.70 -7.08
N MET A 156 18.19 -8.54 -6.44
CA MET A 156 16.97 -8.05 -5.81
C MET A 156 16.27 -7.01 -6.70
N PHE A 157 17.04 -6.12 -7.32
CA PHE A 157 16.55 -5.06 -8.20
C PHE A 157 16.38 -5.56 -9.65
N GLU A 158 15.46 -4.94 -10.39
CA GLU A 158 15.19 -5.32 -11.78
C GLU A 158 16.32 -4.91 -12.72
N ASP A 159 16.96 -3.77 -12.46
CA ASP A 159 18.09 -3.27 -13.24
C ASP A 159 19.42 -3.82 -12.72
N PRO A 160 20.18 -4.57 -13.56
CA PRO A 160 21.53 -5.02 -13.23
C PRO A 160 22.52 -3.89 -12.92
N LEU A 161 22.34 -2.69 -13.49
CA LEU A 161 23.24 -1.56 -13.25
C LEU A 161 23.10 -1.03 -11.83
N THR A 162 21.87 -0.91 -11.33
CA THR A 162 21.61 -0.49 -9.94
C THR A 162 22.24 -1.45 -8.94
N GLU A 163 22.20 -2.76 -9.20
CA GLU A 163 22.88 -3.75 -8.36
C GLU A 163 24.40 -3.57 -8.34
N LYS A 164 25.00 -3.33 -9.52
CA LYS A 164 26.45 -3.06 -9.64
C LYS A 164 26.82 -1.81 -8.85
N GLU A 165 26.03 -0.75 -8.95
CA GLU A 165 26.21 0.50 -8.21
C GLU A 165 26.09 0.29 -6.69
N VAL A 166 25.03 -0.38 -6.22
CA VAL A 166 24.82 -0.69 -4.80
C VAL A 166 25.96 -1.52 -4.23
N PHE A 167 26.48 -2.48 -4.99
CA PHE A 167 27.64 -3.28 -4.59
C PHE A 167 28.89 -2.41 -4.38
N PHE A 168 29.24 -1.55 -5.34
CA PHE A 168 30.39 -0.67 -5.21
C PHE A 168 30.20 0.39 -4.12
N ARG A 169 29.01 0.97 -3.99
CA ARG A 169 28.68 1.94 -2.93
C ARG A 169 28.85 1.31 -1.56
N LYS A 170 28.31 0.10 -1.32
CA LYS A 170 28.50 -0.64 -0.06
C LYS A 170 29.96 -1.01 0.21
N LYS A 171 30.74 -1.32 -0.83
CA LYS A 171 32.16 -1.66 -0.69
C LYS A 171 32.99 -0.42 -0.32
N LEU A 172 32.72 0.71 -0.96
CA LEU A 172 33.41 1.98 -0.70
C LEU A 172 32.97 2.59 0.64
N GLN A 173 31.69 2.54 1.00
CA GLN A 173 31.19 3.09 2.27
C GLN A 173 31.83 2.43 3.51
N LYS A 174 32.34 1.19 3.39
CA LYS A 174 33.13 0.55 4.46
C LYS A 174 34.51 1.15 4.67
N VAL A 175 35.03 1.86 3.67
CA VAL A 175 36.33 2.56 3.69
C VAL A 175 36.10 4.06 3.95
N PHE A 176 35.09 4.63 3.31
CA PHE A 176 34.67 6.03 3.44
C PHE A 176 33.65 6.17 4.59
N THR A 177 34.15 6.14 5.83
CA THR A 177 33.34 6.18 7.06
C THR A 177 33.34 7.53 7.76
N LEU A 178 33.90 8.58 7.16
CA LEU A 178 34.00 9.91 7.77
C LEU A 178 32.65 10.62 7.74
N VAL A 179 32.34 11.34 8.82
CA VAL A 179 31.07 12.05 9.00
C VAL A 179 31.30 13.56 8.97
N GLU A 180 30.26 14.36 8.77
CA GLU A 180 30.31 15.83 8.73
C GLU A 180 31.12 16.46 9.88
N ASN A 181 31.03 15.91 11.10
CA ASN A 181 31.76 16.39 12.28
C ASN A 181 33.29 16.21 12.22
N ASP A 182 33.80 15.37 11.32
CA ASP A 182 35.24 15.13 11.15
C ASP A 182 35.89 16.20 10.23
N PHE A 183 35.08 17.07 9.62
CA PHE A 183 35.54 18.11 8.71
C PHE A 183 35.39 19.50 9.35
N PRO A 184 36.32 20.43 9.06
CA PRO A 184 36.26 21.78 9.61
C PRO A 184 35.19 22.66 8.97
N ASP A 185 34.79 22.35 7.73
CA ASP A 185 33.86 23.15 6.94
C ASP A 185 32.95 22.27 6.09
N LEU A 186 31.70 22.71 5.90
CA LEU A 186 30.68 21.96 5.15
C LEU A 186 31.08 21.75 3.70
N ARG A 187 31.80 22.70 3.11
CA ARG A 187 32.31 22.59 1.73
C ARG A 187 33.29 21.42 1.58
N SER A 188 34.20 21.25 2.54
CA SER A 188 35.17 20.14 2.51
C SER A 188 34.47 18.78 2.62
N TYR A 189 33.38 18.72 3.39
CA TYR A 189 32.55 17.52 3.48
C TYR A 189 31.79 17.24 2.18
N ASN A 190 31.22 18.26 1.53
CA ASN A 190 30.56 18.11 0.24
C ASN A 190 31.55 17.69 -0.87
N ASP A 191 32.74 18.27 -0.91
CA ASP A 191 33.81 17.87 -1.85
C ASP A 191 34.22 16.40 -1.60
N TYR A 192 34.20 15.93 -0.35
CA TYR A 192 34.45 14.54 0.02
C TYR A 192 33.33 13.60 -0.49
N LEU A 193 32.06 13.99 -0.34
CA LEU A 193 30.92 13.24 -0.88
C LEU A 193 30.94 13.20 -2.42
N GLU A 194 31.33 14.29 -3.07
CA GLU A 194 31.45 14.34 -4.52
C GLU A 194 32.60 13.46 -5.02
N LYS A 195 33.75 13.45 -4.34
CA LYS A 195 34.84 12.49 -4.61
C LYS A 195 34.37 11.05 -4.48
N PHE A 196 33.58 10.74 -3.45
CA PHE A 196 33.00 9.41 -3.26
C PHE A 196 32.10 9.01 -4.45
N GLU A 197 31.20 9.89 -4.89
CA GLU A 197 30.32 9.61 -6.03
C GLU A 197 31.10 9.49 -7.35
N ASN A 198 32.15 10.28 -7.55
CA ASN A 198 33.05 10.14 -8.70
C ASN A 198 33.75 8.77 -8.72
N LEU A 199 34.20 8.27 -7.57
CA LEU A 199 34.78 6.92 -7.45
C LEU A 199 33.75 5.83 -7.77
N VAL A 200 32.53 5.95 -7.25
CA VAL A 200 31.42 5.02 -7.56
C VAL A 200 31.14 5.03 -9.07
N PHE A 201 31.01 6.21 -9.67
CA PHE A 201 30.71 6.38 -11.09
C PHE A 201 31.79 5.78 -11.99
N ASN A 202 33.07 5.99 -11.66
CA ASN A 202 34.20 5.44 -12.40
C ASN A 202 34.20 3.90 -12.36
N LEU A 203 33.95 3.30 -11.19
CA LEU A 203 33.89 1.85 -11.02
C LEU A 203 32.67 1.21 -11.72
N VAL A 204 31.50 1.85 -11.66
CA VAL A 204 30.28 1.35 -12.32
C VAL A 204 30.44 1.35 -13.83
N ASN A 205 31.10 2.37 -14.40
CA ASN A 205 31.31 2.49 -15.84
C ASN A 205 32.60 1.82 -16.35
N ASP A 206 33.33 1.10 -15.49
CA ASP A 206 34.63 0.49 -15.82
C ASP A 206 35.65 1.50 -16.41
N ARG A 207 35.60 2.77 -15.98
CA ARG A 207 36.54 3.83 -16.37
C ARG A 207 37.61 3.99 -15.28
N HIS A 208 38.88 4.11 -15.66
CA HIS A 208 39.99 4.37 -14.73
C HIS A 208 40.01 3.43 -13.49
N VAL A 209 39.74 2.12 -13.71
CA VAL A 209 39.55 1.15 -12.61
C VAL A 209 40.79 0.98 -11.74
N GLU A 210 41.99 1.03 -12.33
CA GLU A 210 43.23 0.84 -11.56
C GLU A 210 43.63 2.10 -10.78
N GLU A 211 43.39 3.28 -11.34
CA GLU A 211 43.63 4.57 -10.69
C GLU A 211 42.69 4.76 -9.49
N THR A 212 41.40 4.51 -9.68
CA THR A 212 40.41 4.57 -8.60
C THR A 212 40.69 3.57 -7.48
N LYS A 213 41.11 2.33 -7.81
CA LYS A 213 41.53 1.36 -6.79
C LYS A 213 42.75 1.85 -6.00
N ARG A 214 43.71 2.51 -6.67
CA ARG A 214 44.89 3.07 -6.02
C ARG A 214 44.49 4.20 -5.07
N GLU A 215 43.65 5.14 -5.50
CA GLU A 215 43.14 6.23 -4.66
C GLU A 215 42.39 5.70 -3.44
N VAL A 216 41.54 4.68 -3.61
CA VAL A 216 40.83 4.03 -2.51
C VAL A 216 41.80 3.36 -1.53
N ALA A 217 42.87 2.73 -2.04
CA ALA A 217 43.88 2.10 -1.20
C ALA A 217 44.74 3.13 -0.43
N GLU A 218 45.10 4.24 -1.08
CA GLU A 218 45.81 5.36 -0.45
C GLU A 218 44.95 5.99 0.66
N PHE A 219 43.67 6.23 0.40
CA PHE A 219 42.73 6.75 1.38
C PHE A 219 42.54 5.78 2.55
N ALA A 220 42.38 4.49 2.27
CA ALA A 220 42.26 3.45 3.31
C ALA A 220 43.48 3.40 4.22
N LYS A 221 44.69 3.63 3.67
CA LYS A 221 45.94 3.66 4.43
C LYS A 221 46.07 4.93 5.29
N GLN A 222 45.64 6.09 4.77
CA GLN A 222 45.71 7.35 5.51
C GLN A 222 44.73 7.40 6.68
N HIS A 223 43.55 6.79 6.54
CA HIS A 223 42.46 6.87 7.51
C HIS A 223 42.22 5.56 8.27
N GLU A 224 43.19 4.65 8.31
CA GLU A 224 43.03 3.31 8.91
C GLU A 224 42.54 3.37 10.37
N GLU A 225 43.14 4.24 11.19
CA GLU A 225 42.77 4.40 12.60
C GLU A 225 41.35 4.94 12.77
N GLN A 226 40.97 5.92 11.96
CA GLN A 226 39.63 6.52 11.98
C GLN A 226 38.58 5.52 11.51
N ILE A 227 38.88 4.72 10.50
CA ILE A 227 38.00 3.64 10.00
C ILE A 227 37.83 2.57 11.07
N ALA A 228 38.91 2.15 11.74
CA ALA A 228 38.84 1.16 12.82
C ALA A 228 37.98 1.65 13.99
N ARG A 229 38.13 2.92 14.37
CA ARG A 229 37.32 3.55 15.43
C ARG A 229 35.85 3.69 15.03
N SER A 230 35.59 4.05 13.78
CA SER A 230 34.23 4.21 13.24
C SER A 230 33.51 2.86 13.13
N LYS A 231 34.19 1.79 12.70
CA LYS A 231 33.59 0.44 12.61
C LYS A 231 33.04 -0.10 13.93
N ASN A 232 33.65 0.26 15.06
CA ASN A 232 33.21 -0.19 16.38
C ASN A 232 32.15 0.73 17.02
N ARG A 233 31.93 1.91 16.47
CA ARG A 233 30.98 2.88 16.99
C ARG A 233 29.64 2.68 16.30
N LYS A 234 28.65 2.16 17.02
CA LYS A 234 27.25 2.19 16.57
C LYS A 234 26.81 3.65 16.47
N THR A 235 26.04 3.99 15.44
CA THR A 235 25.45 5.33 15.36
C THR A 235 24.46 5.47 16.51
N LYS A 236 24.30 6.68 17.07
CA LYS A 236 23.27 6.92 18.11
C LYS A 236 21.89 6.48 17.64
N ASP A 237 21.61 6.67 16.35
CA ASP A 237 20.37 6.22 15.71
C ASP A 237 20.27 4.69 15.66
N ASP A 238 21.37 3.97 15.40
CA ASP A 238 21.38 2.50 15.41
C ASP A 238 21.15 1.95 16.83
N GLU A 239 21.76 2.57 17.84
CA GLU A 239 21.54 2.23 19.25
C GLU A 239 20.08 2.48 19.64
N TRP A 240 19.51 3.60 19.21
CA TRP A 240 18.11 3.92 19.44
C TRP A 240 17.16 2.94 18.74
N ILE A 241 17.42 2.60 17.47
CA ILE A 241 16.63 1.60 16.73
C ILE A 241 16.68 0.23 17.42
N GLN A 242 17.87 -0.20 17.87
CA GLN A 242 18.02 -1.46 18.58
C GLN A 242 17.23 -1.48 19.89
N ALA A 243 17.32 -0.42 20.69
CA ALA A 243 16.55 -0.32 21.93
C ALA A 243 15.03 -0.40 21.68
N MET A 244 14.54 0.25 20.63
CA MET A 244 13.11 0.17 20.26
C MET A 244 12.70 -1.24 19.82
N LEU A 245 13.52 -1.93 19.03
CA LEU A 245 13.23 -3.30 18.61
C LEU A 245 13.25 -4.27 19.80
N ASP A 246 14.21 -4.12 20.71
CA ASP A 246 14.30 -4.95 21.92
C ASP A 246 13.08 -4.73 22.83
N GLU A 247 12.60 -3.48 22.96
CA GLU A 247 11.37 -3.16 23.70
C GLU A 247 10.12 -3.78 23.07
N GLU A 248 9.99 -3.71 21.74
CA GLU A 248 8.89 -4.35 21.00
C GLU A 248 8.92 -5.88 21.15
N GLU A 249 10.10 -6.50 21.07
CA GLU A 249 10.25 -7.95 21.24
C GLU A 249 9.91 -8.40 22.66
N MET A 250 10.38 -7.67 23.69
CA MET A 250 10.04 -7.94 25.08
C MET A 250 8.53 -7.80 25.34
N MET A 251 7.89 -6.78 24.76
CA MET A 251 6.43 -6.61 24.86
C MET A 251 5.72 -7.79 24.19
N HIS A 252 6.12 -8.15 22.97
CA HIS A 252 5.52 -9.26 22.24
C HIS A 252 5.68 -10.59 23.00
N GLN A 253 6.86 -10.86 23.56
CA GLN A 253 7.10 -12.05 24.36
C GLN A 253 6.25 -12.10 25.63
N ARG A 254 6.07 -10.96 26.31
CA ARG A 254 5.19 -10.86 27.49
C ARG A 254 3.75 -11.18 27.13
N VAL A 255 3.22 -10.57 26.07
CA VAL A 255 1.85 -10.83 25.59
C VAL A 255 1.68 -12.29 25.20
N MET A 256 2.63 -12.86 24.44
CA MET A 256 2.59 -14.28 24.07
C MET A 256 2.61 -15.20 25.29
N SER A 257 3.43 -14.91 26.31
CA SER A 257 3.47 -15.71 27.55
C SER A 257 2.18 -15.63 28.35
N GLU A 258 1.52 -14.48 28.35
CA GLU A 258 0.23 -14.29 29.02
C GLU A 258 -0.88 -15.01 28.27
N VAL A 259 -0.85 -14.99 26.92
CA VAL A 259 -1.75 -15.80 26.08
C VAL A 259 -1.57 -17.29 26.36
N THR A 260 -0.34 -17.79 26.41
CA THR A 260 -0.07 -19.21 26.67
C THR A 260 -0.52 -19.61 28.07
N ASN A 261 -0.24 -18.80 29.09
CA ASN A 261 -0.66 -19.08 30.46
C ASN A 261 -2.20 -19.14 30.58
N VAL A 262 -2.92 -18.22 29.93
CA VAL A 262 -4.39 -18.23 29.93
C VAL A 262 -4.94 -19.45 29.19
N VAL A 263 -4.31 -19.88 28.10
CA VAL A 263 -4.70 -21.11 27.39
C VAL A 263 -4.44 -22.33 28.25
N ASP A 264 -3.27 -22.45 28.88
CA ASP A 264 -2.90 -23.56 29.76
C ASP A 264 -3.82 -23.63 30.99
N GLU A 265 -4.10 -22.50 31.65
CA GLU A 265 -5.07 -22.39 32.74
C GLU A 265 -6.47 -22.85 32.30
N SER A 266 -6.92 -22.47 31.09
CA SER A 266 -8.23 -22.93 30.60
C SER A 266 -8.27 -24.43 30.29
N VAL A 267 -7.14 -25.02 29.89
CA VAL A 267 -7.02 -26.46 29.60
C VAL A 267 -6.96 -27.26 30.90
N THR A 268 -6.21 -26.80 31.91
CA THR A 268 -6.16 -27.44 33.24
C THR A 268 -7.52 -27.36 33.92
N GLU A 269 -8.18 -26.20 33.94
CA GLU A 269 -9.54 -26.04 34.47
C GLU A 269 -10.55 -26.94 33.75
N SER A 270 -10.44 -27.10 32.43
CA SER A 270 -11.30 -28.00 31.66
C SER A 270 -11.02 -29.48 31.92
N SER A 271 -9.79 -29.83 32.35
CA SER A 271 -9.41 -31.20 32.70
C SER A 271 -9.83 -31.58 34.13
N GLU A 272 -9.71 -30.66 35.08
CA GLU A 272 -10.10 -30.83 36.49
C GLU A 272 -11.62 -30.83 36.69
N ASN A 273 -12.36 -30.10 35.85
CA ASN A 273 -13.83 -30.06 35.89
C ASN A 273 -14.49 -31.22 35.13
N ARG A 274 -13.71 -32.20 34.61
CA ARG A 274 -14.30 -33.40 34.00
C ARG A 274 -15.03 -34.21 35.08
N PRO A 275 -16.24 -34.73 34.78
CA PRO A 275 -17.02 -35.50 35.74
C PRO A 275 -16.26 -36.73 36.26
N ASP A 276 -15.41 -37.32 35.42
CA ASP A 276 -14.57 -38.47 35.75
C ASP A 276 -13.50 -38.13 36.78
N ALA A 277 -12.80 -36.99 36.62
CA ALA A 277 -11.77 -36.54 37.57
C ALA A 277 -12.38 -36.15 38.93
N ILE A 278 -13.56 -35.52 38.92
CA ILE A 278 -14.31 -35.19 40.15
C ILE A 278 -14.75 -36.47 40.87
N ALA A 279 -15.16 -37.50 40.12
CA ALA A 279 -15.53 -38.79 40.70
C ALA A 279 -14.31 -39.49 41.31
N ASP A 280 -13.17 -39.53 40.62
CA ASP A 280 -11.92 -40.11 41.11
C ASP A 280 -11.43 -39.43 42.39
N ASP A 281 -11.53 -38.10 42.47
CA ASP A 281 -11.25 -37.31 43.68
C ASP A 281 -12.12 -37.72 44.86
N ILE A 282 -13.43 -37.86 44.65
CA ILE A 282 -14.39 -38.27 45.70
C ILE A 282 -14.08 -39.69 46.13
N ILE A 283 -13.75 -40.58 45.20
CA ILE A 283 -13.37 -41.96 45.48
C ILE A 283 -12.07 -41.98 46.32
N ASN A 284 -11.05 -41.21 45.95
CA ASN A 284 -9.79 -41.12 46.69
C ASN A 284 -9.97 -40.57 48.12
N GLU A 285 -10.85 -39.58 48.31
CA GLU A 285 -11.15 -39.02 49.63
C GLU A 285 -11.95 -40.00 50.51
N LEU A 286 -12.88 -40.75 49.90
CA LEU A 286 -13.61 -41.84 50.57
C LEU A 286 -12.70 -43.02 50.94
N MET A 287 -11.67 -43.28 50.14
CA MET A 287 -10.72 -44.37 50.40
C MET A 287 -9.70 -44.04 51.49
N THR A 288 -9.30 -42.77 51.61
CA THR A 288 -8.21 -42.36 52.50
C THR A 288 -8.68 -41.83 53.85
N SER A 289 -9.92 -41.35 53.95
CA SER A 289 -10.48 -40.79 55.18
C SER A 289 -11.49 -41.73 55.85
N SER A 290 -11.50 -41.76 57.18
CA SER A 290 -12.45 -42.56 57.97
C SER A 290 -13.72 -41.78 58.36
N ILE A 291 -14.10 -40.78 57.57
CA ILE A 291 -15.23 -39.89 57.83
C ILE A 291 -16.50 -40.49 57.19
N PRO A 292 -17.70 -40.32 57.77
CA PRO A 292 -18.94 -40.77 57.16
C PRO A 292 -19.10 -40.22 55.73
N ALA A 293 -19.42 -41.11 54.78
CA ALA A 293 -19.48 -40.79 53.35
C ALA A 293 -20.40 -39.60 53.01
N GLU A 294 -21.47 -39.43 53.77
CA GLU A 294 -22.45 -38.35 53.57
C GLU A 294 -21.88 -36.96 53.86
N LEU A 295 -20.94 -36.86 54.80
CA LEU A 295 -20.23 -35.61 55.11
C LEU A 295 -19.20 -35.26 54.02
N ILE A 296 -18.56 -36.27 53.42
CA ILE A 296 -17.59 -36.07 52.33
C ILE A 296 -18.30 -35.58 51.07
N ILE A 297 -19.41 -36.22 50.71
CA ILE A 297 -20.22 -35.83 49.54
C ILE A 297 -20.82 -34.42 49.74
N SER A 298 -21.32 -34.10 50.93
CA SER A 298 -21.88 -32.77 51.20
C SER A 298 -20.80 -31.68 51.21
N ASN A 299 -19.60 -31.97 51.72
CA ASN A 299 -18.46 -31.04 51.64
C ASN A 299 -17.98 -30.83 50.21
N LYS A 300 -17.82 -31.89 49.40
CA LYS A 300 -17.41 -31.76 48.00
C LYS A 300 -18.48 -31.05 47.18
N LYS A 301 -19.77 -31.32 47.40
CA LYS A 301 -20.88 -30.56 46.80
C LYS A 301 -20.79 -29.09 47.17
N ARG A 302 -20.56 -28.76 48.44
CA ARG A 302 -20.39 -27.36 48.89
C ARG A 302 -19.20 -26.70 48.21
N GLN A 303 -18.06 -27.38 48.09
CA GLN A 303 -16.89 -26.87 47.38
C GLN A 303 -17.16 -26.63 45.89
N LEU A 304 -17.89 -27.53 45.21
CA LEU A 304 -18.31 -27.34 43.83
C LEU A 304 -19.28 -26.16 43.69
N PHE A 305 -20.24 -26.03 44.60
CA PHE A 305 -21.15 -24.88 44.64
C PHE A 305 -20.43 -23.56 44.89
N GLU A 306 -19.43 -23.54 45.78
CA GLU A 306 -18.58 -22.37 46.04
C GLU A 306 -17.71 -22.02 44.83
N LYS A 307 -17.11 -23.01 44.15
CA LYS A 307 -16.37 -22.81 42.88
C LYS A 307 -17.28 -22.28 41.77
N MET A 308 -18.46 -22.86 41.58
CA MET A 308 -19.45 -22.39 40.60
C MET A 308 -19.94 -20.96 40.91
N LYS A 309 -20.03 -20.61 42.20
CA LYS A 309 -20.42 -19.26 42.65
C LYS A 309 -19.27 -18.26 42.48
N ALA A 310 -18.02 -18.68 42.68
CA ALA A 310 -16.82 -17.87 42.43
C ALA A 310 -16.62 -17.59 40.93
N THR A 311 -16.91 -18.56 40.04
CA THR A 311 -16.93 -18.34 38.58
C THR A 311 -18.14 -17.50 38.14
N ALA A 312 -19.29 -17.58 38.81
CA ALA A 312 -20.49 -16.80 38.50
C ALA A 312 -20.46 -15.36 39.04
N GLY A 313 -19.64 -15.07 40.05
CA GLY A 313 -19.42 -13.71 40.58
C GLY A 313 -18.59 -12.82 39.64
N GLN A 314 -17.92 -13.42 38.67
CA GLN A 314 -17.51 -12.73 37.47
C GLN A 314 -18.69 -12.77 36.51
N THR A 315 -19.41 -11.66 36.37
CA THR A 315 -20.31 -11.44 35.23
C THR A 315 -19.62 -11.95 33.96
N PRO A 316 -20.34 -12.48 32.95
CA PRO A 316 -19.80 -12.52 31.60
C PRO A 316 -19.63 -11.06 31.16
N ARG A 317 -18.53 -10.43 31.58
CA ARG A 317 -17.90 -9.31 30.91
C ARG A 317 -17.52 -9.92 29.59
N SER A 318 -18.46 -9.80 28.66
CA SER A 318 -18.42 -10.11 27.25
C SER A 318 -17.10 -10.70 26.77
N ASP A 319 -17.21 -11.78 26.00
CA ASP A 319 -16.22 -12.34 25.08
C ASP A 319 -15.41 -11.31 24.25
N ALA A 320 -15.75 -10.02 24.30
CA ALA A 320 -14.93 -8.89 23.90
C ALA A 320 -13.54 -8.85 24.55
N LYS A 321 -13.34 -9.33 25.80
CA LYS A 321 -12.00 -9.35 26.43
C LYS A 321 -11.13 -10.53 25.98
N ARG A 322 -11.74 -11.68 25.65
CA ARG A 322 -11.03 -12.84 25.04
C ARG A 322 -10.64 -12.58 23.58
N ARG A 323 -11.42 -11.76 22.84
CA ARG A 323 -11.01 -11.25 21.52
C ARG A 323 -10.01 -10.09 21.58
N LYS A 324 -9.91 -9.38 22.71
CA LYS A 324 -8.97 -8.26 22.87
C LYS A 324 -7.49 -8.65 23.03
N LEU A 325 -7.18 -9.92 23.32
CA LEU A 325 -5.79 -10.36 23.38
C LEU A 325 -5.12 -10.47 21.98
N LEU A 326 -5.91 -10.32 20.91
CA LEU A 326 -5.44 -10.18 19.53
C LEU A 326 -5.52 -8.74 19.00
N THR A 327 -5.97 -7.78 19.81
CA THR A 327 -6.03 -6.36 19.45
C THR A 327 -5.41 -5.54 20.56
N VAL A 328 -4.14 -5.19 20.36
CA VAL A 328 -3.35 -4.27 21.19
C VAL A 328 -4.14 -2.97 21.40
N ASP A 329 -4.53 -2.69 22.66
CA ASP A 329 -5.06 -1.38 23.06
C ASP A 329 -3.87 -0.40 23.15
N THR A 330 -3.76 0.50 22.18
CA THR A 330 -2.74 1.56 22.05
C THR A 330 -3.01 2.80 22.93
N SER A 331 -3.67 2.64 24.08
CA SER A 331 -4.30 3.80 24.77
C SER A 331 -3.37 4.68 25.61
N ASN A 332 -2.05 4.46 25.60
CA ASN A 332 -1.09 5.32 26.32
C ASN A 332 -0.13 6.09 25.40
N PHE A 333 -0.32 6.03 24.08
CA PHE A 333 0.27 7.00 23.18
C PHE A 333 -0.75 8.12 22.96
N THR A 334 -0.42 9.35 23.34
CA THR A 334 -1.17 10.53 22.89
C THR A 334 -0.94 10.70 21.39
N VAL A 335 -1.70 9.94 20.61
CA VAL A 335 -1.95 10.24 19.20
C VAL A 335 -2.65 11.61 19.18
N PRO A 336 -2.19 12.60 18.39
CA PRO A 336 -2.92 13.85 18.23
C PRO A 336 -4.36 13.53 17.82
N ASN A 337 -5.32 13.95 18.65
CA ASN A 337 -6.76 13.68 18.56
C ASN A 337 -7.21 13.18 17.18
N GLU A 338 -7.56 11.90 17.09
CA GLU A 338 -8.50 11.46 16.07
C GLU A 338 -9.74 12.35 16.22
N GLY A 339 -9.99 13.19 15.22
CA GLY A 339 -11.17 14.06 15.19
C GLY A 339 -12.45 13.23 15.40
N GLU A 340 -13.51 13.90 15.86
CA GLU A 340 -14.81 13.26 16.09
C GLU A 340 -15.16 12.28 14.96
N LYS A 341 -15.51 11.05 15.33
CA LYS A 341 -15.92 10.01 14.37
C LYS A 341 -16.99 10.60 13.47
N TYR A 342 -16.71 10.61 12.17
CA TYR A 342 -17.69 11.00 11.16
C TYR A 342 -18.85 10.00 11.21
N GLU A 343 -19.95 10.42 11.83
CA GLU A 343 -21.21 9.69 11.82
C GLU A 343 -21.96 10.12 10.55
N TYR A 344 -22.06 9.20 9.59
CA TYR A 344 -22.76 9.46 8.34
C TYR A 344 -24.25 9.65 8.61
N THR A 345 -24.69 10.90 8.59
CA THR A 345 -26.10 11.25 8.53
C THR A 345 -26.53 11.27 7.07
N GLU A 346 -27.52 10.44 6.71
CA GLU A 346 -28.07 10.42 5.36
C GLU A 346 -28.64 11.81 5.04
N ARG A 347 -27.99 12.48 4.07
CA ARG A 347 -28.34 13.84 3.69
C ARG A 347 -29.60 13.79 2.83
N GLN A 348 -30.70 14.39 3.31
CA GLN A 348 -31.87 14.61 2.46
C GLN A 348 -31.51 15.62 1.37
N LEU A 349 -31.20 15.12 0.18
CA LEU A 349 -31.01 15.93 -1.00
C LEU A 349 -32.38 16.49 -1.42
N LEU A 350 -32.63 17.77 -1.13
CA LEU A 350 -33.78 18.50 -1.65
C LEU A 350 -33.60 18.61 -3.18
N ALA A 351 -34.25 17.71 -3.92
CA ALA A 351 -34.27 17.78 -5.37
C ALA A 351 -35.02 19.05 -5.82
N GLY A 352 -34.34 19.92 -6.59
CA GLY A 352 -34.99 21.03 -7.30
C GLY A 352 -34.55 22.44 -6.94
N ILE A 353 -33.45 22.63 -6.21
CA ILE A 353 -32.89 23.98 -6.01
C ILE A 353 -32.28 24.46 -7.33
N MET A 354 -33.04 25.25 -8.07
CA MET A 354 -32.52 26.01 -9.20
C MET A 354 -31.70 27.17 -8.61
N PHE A 355 -30.37 27.01 -8.57
CA PHE A 355 -29.49 28.08 -8.11
C PHE A 355 -29.45 29.20 -9.17
N CYS A 356 -30.35 30.16 -9.02
CA CYS A 356 -30.27 31.48 -9.66
C CYS A 356 -29.49 32.38 -8.70
N GLY A 357 -28.25 32.70 -9.08
CA GLY A 357 -27.24 33.21 -8.16
C GLY A 357 -27.52 34.57 -7.52
N SER A 358 -26.94 34.74 -6.34
CA SER A 358 -26.38 36.01 -5.87
C SER A 358 -25.26 35.71 -4.87
N PHE A 359 -24.05 36.24 -5.12
CA PHE A 359 -22.82 36.02 -4.33
C PHE A 359 -23.02 36.20 -2.82
N SER A 360 -23.92 37.10 -2.44
CA SER A 360 -24.20 37.46 -1.04
C SER A 360 -24.93 36.37 -0.25
N LYS A 361 -25.69 35.48 -0.90
CA LYS A 361 -26.52 34.48 -0.20
C LYS A 361 -25.79 33.19 0.14
N LEU A 362 -24.60 32.96 -0.43
CA LEU A 362 -23.81 31.74 -0.20
C LEU A 362 -23.39 31.55 1.26
N ALA A 363 -23.14 32.66 1.96
CA ALA A 363 -22.80 32.66 3.37
C ALA A 363 -24.02 32.33 4.24
N GLU A 364 -25.18 32.90 3.90
CA GLU A 364 -26.44 32.73 4.62
C GLU A 364 -27.01 31.32 4.48
N ASP A 365 -26.89 30.73 3.30
CA ASP A 365 -27.36 29.37 2.99
C ASP A 365 -26.40 28.26 3.53
N GLY A 366 -25.32 28.65 4.23
CA GLY A 366 -24.40 27.72 4.89
C GLY A 366 -23.42 27.01 3.97
N PHE A 367 -23.38 27.33 2.67
CA PHE A 367 -22.50 26.66 1.70
C PHE A 367 -21.01 26.90 1.95
N LEU A 368 -20.65 28.03 2.58
CA LEU A 368 -19.26 28.35 2.92
C LEU A 368 -18.73 27.60 4.16
N ALA A 369 -19.59 26.91 4.93
CA ALA A 369 -19.19 26.26 6.18
C ALA A 369 -18.17 25.13 5.99
N HIS A 370 -18.15 24.51 4.81
CA HIS A 370 -17.24 23.40 4.49
C HIS A 370 -16.10 23.80 3.54
N VAL A 371 -15.98 25.08 3.19
CA VAL A 371 -14.93 25.60 2.31
C VAL A 371 -13.79 26.16 3.16
N LYS A 372 -12.55 25.82 2.80
CA LYS A 372 -11.37 26.31 3.51
C LYS A 372 -11.28 27.84 3.41
N PRO A 373 -11.07 28.56 4.54
CA PRO A 373 -10.90 30.01 4.52
C PRO A 373 -9.65 30.42 3.76
N ALA A 374 -9.72 31.53 3.02
CA ALA A 374 -8.64 32.07 2.24
C ALA A 374 -7.57 32.66 3.17
N THR A 375 -6.30 32.36 2.89
CA THR A 375 -5.18 32.99 3.60
C THR A 375 -4.96 34.42 3.09
N SER A 376 -4.33 35.28 3.90
CA SER A 376 -4.07 36.69 3.57
C SER A 376 -3.36 36.88 2.22
N VAL A 377 -2.42 35.99 1.90
CA VAL A 377 -1.69 35.97 0.61
C VAL A 377 -2.63 35.63 -0.56
N GLN A 378 -3.57 34.71 -0.36
CA GLN A 378 -4.53 34.30 -1.40
C GLN A 378 -5.55 35.40 -1.68
N ARG A 379 -6.02 36.09 -0.63
CA ARG A 379 -6.93 37.23 -0.75
C ARG A 379 -6.28 38.41 -1.48
N ALA A 380 -4.99 38.65 -1.26
CA ALA A 380 -4.21 39.63 -2.04
C ALA A 380 -4.05 39.24 -3.52
N GLY A 381 -4.13 37.94 -3.83
CA GLY A 381 -4.15 37.41 -5.20
C GLY A 381 -5.55 37.36 -5.84
N GLY A 382 -6.58 37.93 -5.20
CA GLY A 382 -7.96 37.95 -5.71
C GLY A 382 -8.73 36.65 -5.51
N TYR A 383 -8.24 35.74 -4.64
CA TYR A 383 -8.94 34.50 -4.30
C TYR A 383 -9.76 34.68 -3.01
N ASP A 384 -11.07 34.47 -3.12
CA ASP A 384 -12.03 34.46 -2.01
C ASP A 384 -12.70 33.09 -1.86
N GLU A 385 -13.15 32.77 -0.64
CA GLU A 385 -13.77 31.48 -0.30
C GLU A 385 -15.03 31.20 -1.13
N SER A 386 -15.79 32.25 -1.41
CA SER A 386 -16.99 32.23 -2.25
C SER A 386 -16.71 31.82 -3.69
N LEU A 387 -15.53 32.13 -4.21
CA LEU A 387 -15.14 31.80 -5.58
C LEU A 387 -14.98 30.28 -5.78
N ALA A 388 -14.38 29.60 -4.79
CA ALA A 388 -14.25 28.14 -4.81
C ALA A 388 -15.60 27.44 -4.69
N CYS A 389 -16.48 27.97 -3.83
CA CYS A 389 -17.83 27.45 -3.67
C CYS A 389 -18.65 27.62 -4.94
N LEU A 390 -18.59 28.80 -5.58
CA LEU A 390 -19.25 29.08 -6.86
C LEU A 390 -18.75 28.19 -7.97
N ARG A 391 -17.43 28.00 -8.06
CA ARG A 391 -16.85 27.09 -9.05
C ARG A 391 -17.32 25.66 -8.82
N ALA A 392 -17.40 25.19 -7.58
CA ALA A 392 -17.91 23.85 -7.27
C ALA A 392 -19.41 23.72 -7.57
N LEU A 393 -20.21 24.75 -7.32
CA LEU A 393 -21.64 24.79 -7.69
C LEU A 393 -21.83 24.84 -9.21
N GLN A 394 -21.01 25.61 -9.90
CA GLN A 394 -21.01 25.69 -11.36
C GLN A 394 -20.52 24.39 -11.97
N GLU A 395 -19.47 23.76 -11.42
CA GLU A 395 -19.01 22.45 -11.82
C GLU A 395 -20.10 21.42 -11.55
N ALA A 396 -20.76 21.40 -10.38
CA ALA A 396 -21.89 20.49 -10.12
C ALA A 396 -23.08 20.70 -11.07
N HIS A 397 -23.32 21.94 -11.51
CA HIS A 397 -24.34 22.26 -12.52
C HIS A 397 -23.87 21.95 -13.96
N CYS A 398 -22.55 22.00 -14.23
CA CYS A 398 -21.96 21.62 -15.52
C CYS A 398 -21.63 20.13 -15.60
N ASP A 399 -21.56 19.42 -14.47
CA ASP A 399 -21.33 17.99 -14.32
C ASP A 399 -22.67 17.28 -14.60
N LEU A 400 -22.98 17.21 -15.90
CA LEU A 400 -24.10 16.46 -16.44
C LEU A 400 -25.43 16.69 -15.69
N ASP A 401 -25.78 17.97 -15.48
CA ASP A 401 -27.16 18.35 -15.77
C ASP A 401 -27.38 18.11 -17.27
N LEU A 402 -27.72 16.85 -17.58
CA LEU A 402 -28.83 16.58 -18.49
C LEU A 402 -30.03 17.32 -17.89
N VAL A 403 -30.05 18.64 -18.11
CA VAL A 403 -31.10 19.57 -17.73
C VAL A 403 -32.41 18.89 -18.04
N LYS A 404 -33.25 18.76 -17.00
CA LYS A 404 -34.68 18.48 -17.03
C LYS A 404 -35.28 18.45 -18.45
N VAL A 405 -35.08 17.31 -19.10
CA VAL A 405 -35.86 16.80 -20.23
C VAL A 405 -35.84 15.29 -20.03
N PHE A 406 -36.53 14.83 -18.98
CA PHE A 406 -37.27 13.57 -18.93
C PHE A 406 -38.43 13.76 -17.96
#